data_AF-A0AAD2HC41-F1
#
_entry.id   AF-A0AAD2HC41-F1
#
_cell.length_a   1.000
_cell.length_b   1.000
_cell.length_c   1.000
_cell.angle_alpha   90.00
_cell.angle_beta   90.00
_cell.angle_gamma   90.00
#
_symmetry.space_group_name_H-M   'P 1'
#
loop_
_entity.id
_entity.type
_entity.pdbx_description
1 polymer ?
#
loop_
_entity_poly.entity_id
_entity_poly.type
_entity_poly.pdbx_seq_one_letter_code
_entity_poly.pdbx_strand_id
1 'polypeptide(L)'
;TILKLATYFYLRVLINYLPDASNYFSPMVQTIAIISIIYASFATIVQEDTKRLIAYSSVAHMGVVVLGLFSNTLHGIEGAILLSLAHG
;
A
#
# COMPACT_ATOMS: atom_id res chain seq x y z
N THR A 1 -10.75 -7.10 4.52
CA THR A 1 -9.87 -8.10 5.19
C THR A 1 -8.78 -8.60 4.24
N ILE A 2 -9.07 -8.81 2.96
CA ILE A 2 -8.10 -9.29 1.95
C ILE A 2 -6.89 -8.35 1.77
N LEU A 3 -7.10 -7.03 1.67
CA LEU A 3 -6.00 -6.07 1.46
C LEU A 3 -5.01 -6.01 2.64
N LYS A 4 -5.48 -6.31 3.85
CA LYS A 4 -4.63 -6.36 5.05
C LYS A 4 -3.70 -7.59 5.09
N LEU A 5 -4.01 -8.62 4.30
CA LEU A 5 -3.17 -9.81 4.15
C LEU A 5 -1.83 -9.46 3.49
N ALA A 6 -1.82 -8.50 2.56
CA ALA A 6 -0.59 -8.05 1.90
C ALA A 6 0.36 -7.37 2.92
N THR A 7 -0.19 -6.51 3.78
CA THR A 7 0.56 -5.88 4.89
C THR A 7 1.15 -6.94 5.82
N TYR A 8 0.35 -7.95 6.19
CA TYR A 8 0.80 -9.06 7.04
C TYR A 8 1.90 -9.90 6.37
N PHE A 9 1.75 -10.23 5.08
CA PHE A 9 2.74 -10.97 4.31
C PHE A 9 4.08 -10.23 4.26
N TYR A 10 4.06 -8.91 4.08
CA TYR A 10 5.29 -8.12 4.13
C TYR A 10 6.00 -8.24 5.49
N LEU A 11 5.27 -7.98 6.58
CA LEU A 11 5.82 -7.94 7.94
C LEU A 11 6.27 -9.32 8.44
N ARG A 12 5.55 -10.39 8.08
CA ARG A 12 5.84 -11.74 8.60
C ARG A 12 6.75 -12.54 7.68
N VAL A 13 6.64 -12.37 6.36
CA VAL A 13 7.34 -13.21 5.39
C VAL A 13 8.49 -12.46 4.73
N LEU A 14 8.23 -11.38 3.99
CA LEU A 14 9.27 -10.70 3.20
C LEU A 14 10.44 -10.22 4.05
N ILE A 15 10.18 -9.51 5.15
CA ILE A 15 11.26 -8.90 5.95
C ILE A 15 12.09 -9.94 6.70
N ASN A 16 11.49 -11.07 7.09
CA ASN A 16 12.16 -12.10 7.89
C ASN A 16 12.92 -13.13 7.03
N TYR A 17 12.37 -13.48 5.86
CA TYR A 17 12.95 -14.51 5.00
C TYR A 17 13.74 -13.95 3.82
N LEU A 18 13.37 -12.76 3.30
CA LEU A 18 13.97 -12.15 2.11
C LEU A 18 14.31 -10.65 2.30
N PRO A 19 15.12 -10.28 3.31
CA PRO A 19 15.44 -8.86 3.58
C PRO A 19 16.22 -8.21 2.43
N ASP A 20 17.22 -8.89 1.88
CA ASP A 20 18.08 -8.33 0.82
C ASP A 20 17.31 -8.11 -0.49
N ALA A 21 16.46 -9.07 -0.86
CA ALA A 21 15.60 -8.94 -2.03
C ALA A 21 14.54 -7.84 -1.84
N SER A 22 13.95 -7.73 -0.64
CA SER A 22 12.99 -6.67 -0.32
C SER A 22 13.61 -5.28 -0.47
N ASN A 23 14.86 -5.11 -0.04
CA ASN A 23 15.60 -3.87 -0.19
C ASN A 23 15.95 -3.56 -1.64
N TYR A 24 16.39 -4.56 -2.41
CA TYR A 24 16.73 -4.40 -3.83
C TYR A 24 15.52 -3.98 -4.67
N PHE A 25 14.36 -4.61 -4.44
CA PHE A 25 13.12 -4.30 -5.18
C PHE A 25 12.33 -3.12 -4.61
N SER A 26 12.69 -2.60 -3.45
CA SER A 26 12.03 -1.45 -2.81
C SER A 26 11.77 -0.28 -3.78
N PRO A 27 12.75 0.27 -4.52
CA PRO A 27 12.49 1.38 -5.44
C PRO A 27 11.48 1.03 -6.53
N MET A 28 11.53 -0.19 -7.07
CA MET A 28 10.56 -0.66 -8.07
C MET A 28 9.14 -0.70 -7.47
N VAL A 29 8.97 -1.28 -6.29
CA VAL A 29 7.65 -1.35 -5.63
C VAL A 29 7.12 0.04 -5.29
N GLN A 30 7.97 0.94 -4.81
CA GLN A 30 7.61 2.32 -4.50
C GLN A 30 7.13 3.08 -5.76
N THR A 31 7.80 2.92 -6.90
CA THR A 31 7.36 3.56 -8.15
C THR A 31 5.98 3.07 -8.61
N ILE A 32 5.74 1.76 -8.55
CA ILE A 32 4.44 1.16 -8.89
C ILE A 32 3.35 1.65 -7.93
N ALA A 33 3.67 1.74 -6.63
CA ALA A 33 2.74 2.25 -5.63
C ALA A 33 2.35 3.71 -5.91
N ILE A 34 3.30 4.59 -6.23
CA ILE A 34 3.02 5.98 -6.61
C ILE A 34 2.12 6.05 -7.84
N ILE A 35 2.44 5.29 -8.90
CA ILE A 35 1.62 5.24 -10.11
C ILE A 35 0.19 4.78 -9.80
N SER A 36 0.05 3.77 -8.95
CA SER A 36 -1.27 3.24 -8.57
C SER A 36 -2.11 4.25 -7.79
N ILE A 37 -1.50 5.04 -6.89
CA ILE A 37 -2.18 6.08 -6.12
C ILE A 37 -2.69 7.16 -7.07
N ILE A 38 -1.82 7.65 -7.95
CA ILE A 38 -2.17 8.69 -8.92
C ILE A 38 -3.29 8.20 -9.84
N TYR A 39 -3.14 7.00 -10.39
CA TYR A 39 -4.14 6.41 -11.28
C TYR A 39 -5.48 6.20 -10.59
N ALA A 40 -5.50 5.63 -9.37
CA ALA A 40 -6.73 5.43 -8.61
C ALA A 40 -7.41 6.77 -8.28
N SER A 41 -6.63 7.81 -7.99
CA SER A 41 -7.12 9.15 -7.67
C SER A 41 -7.73 9.87 -8.89
N PHE A 42 -7.22 9.63 -10.10
CA PHE A 42 -7.85 10.12 -11.32
C PHE A 42 -9.07 9.29 -11.72
N ALA A 43 -9.01 7.97 -11.54
CA ALA A 43 -10.11 7.06 -11.86
C ALA A 43 -11.37 7.31 -11.02
N THR A 44 -11.25 7.83 -9.79
CA THR A 44 -12.41 8.20 -8.97
C THR A 44 -13.21 9.36 -9.55
N ILE A 45 -12.59 10.28 -10.29
CA ILE A 45 -13.26 11.49 -10.82
C ILE A 45 -14.32 11.14 -11.86
N VAL A 46 -14.08 10.08 -12.64
CA VAL A 46 -14.97 9.63 -13.73
C VAL A 46 -16.11 8.75 -13.19
N GLN A 47 -16.04 8.33 -11.94
CA GLN A 47 -16.93 7.31 -11.40
C GLN A 47 -18.21 7.92 -10.81
N GLU A 48 -19.34 7.62 -11.45
CA GLU A 48 -20.68 8.07 -11.02
C GLU A 48 -21.25 7.23 -9.86
N ASP A 49 -20.87 5.94 -9.78
CA ASP A 49 -21.31 5.03 -8.72
C ASP A 49 -20.56 5.27 -7.41
N THR A 50 -21.28 5.67 -6.37
CA THR A 50 -20.72 5.90 -5.02
C THR A 50 -20.01 4.66 -4.45
N LYS A 51 -20.51 3.45 -4.70
CA LYS A 51 -19.84 2.21 -4.28
C LYS A 51 -18.49 2.02 -4.96
N ARG A 52 -18.37 2.38 -6.24
CA ARG A 52 -17.09 2.29 -6.98
C ARG A 52 -16.13 3.37 -6.51
N LEU A 53 -16.63 4.57 -6.22
CA LEU A 53 -15.83 5.66 -5.68
C LEU A 53 -15.15 5.25 -4.37
N ILE A 54 -15.90 4.65 -3.44
CA ILE A 54 -15.35 4.13 -2.18
C ILE A 54 -14.29 3.05 -2.45
N ALA A 55 -14.55 2.13 -3.39
CA ALA A 55 -13.60 1.07 -3.72
C ALA A 55 -12.28 1.61 -4.30
N TYR A 56 -12.31 2.60 -5.20
CA TYR A 56 -11.09 3.20 -5.75
C TYR A 56 -10.33 4.05 -4.71
N SER A 57 -11.04 4.75 -3.84
CA SER A 57 -10.42 5.41 -2.67
C SER A 57 -9.67 4.41 -1.80
N SER A 58 -10.24 3.21 -1.59
CA SER A 58 -9.53 2.13 -0.90
C SER A 58 -8.25 1.67 -1.58
N VAL A 59 -8.22 1.60 -2.91
CA VAL A 59 -6.99 1.26 -3.65
C VAL A 59 -5.92 2.33 -3.42
N ALA A 60 -6.28 3.61 -3.45
CA ALA A 60 -5.34 4.70 -3.20
C ALA A 60 -4.73 4.63 -1.79
N HIS A 61 -5.56 4.43 -0.75
CA HIS A 61 -5.06 4.29 0.62
C HIS A 61 -4.13 3.09 0.80
N MET A 62 -4.43 1.96 0.14
CA MET A 62 -3.56 0.78 0.20
C MET A 62 -2.24 0.98 -0.56
N GLY A 63 -2.22 1.78 -1.61
CA GLY A 63 -0.98 2.23 -2.25
C GLY A 63 -0.06 3.00 -1.29
N VAL A 64 -0.63 3.84 -0.42
CA VAL A 64 0.13 4.58 0.61
C VAL A 64 0.69 3.62 1.68
N VAL A 65 -0.06 2.60 2.07
CA VAL A 65 0.44 1.55 2.98
C VAL A 65 1.66 0.85 2.38
N VAL A 66 1.62 0.47 1.11
CA VAL A 66 2.75 -0.18 0.43
C VAL A 66 3.99 0.74 0.41
N LEU A 67 3.82 2.04 0.15
CA LEU A 67 4.93 3.00 0.23
C LEU A 67 5.57 3.06 1.61
N GLY A 68 4.75 3.09 2.67
CA GLY A 68 5.26 3.13 4.04
C GLY A 68 5.95 1.84 4.47
N LEU A 69 5.47 0.68 4.01
CA LEU A 69 6.13 -0.62 4.31
C LEU A 69 7.54 -0.70 3.72
N PHE A 70 7.70 -0.27 2.46
CA PHE A 70 8.98 -0.32 1.74
C PHE A 70 9.88 0.90 2.00
N SER A 71 9.52 1.81 2.92
CA SER A 71 10.33 3.00 3.23
C SER A 71 11.61 2.68 4.00
N ASN A 72 11.75 1.46 4.53
CA ASN A 72 12.87 1.01 5.37
C ASN A 72 13.11 1.88 6.61
N THR A 73 12.11 2.63 7.05
CA THR A 73 12.16 3.46 8.25
C THR A 73 11.13 2.98 9.26
N LEU A 74 11.48 3.02 10.55
CA LEU A 74 10.59 2.59 11.63
C LEU A 74 9.24 3.34 11.57
N HIS A 75 9.30 4.67 11.46
CA HIS A 75 8.12 5.54 11.36
C HIS A 75 7.24 5.23 10.14
N GLY A 76 7.84 4.86 9.00
CA GLY A 76 7.09 4.51 7.79
C GLY A 76 6.33 3.20 7.94
N ILE A 77 6.95 2.20 8.57
CA ILE A 77 6.33 0.90 8.85
C ILE A 77 5.19 1.06 9.87
N GLU A 78 5.41 1.81 10.96
CA GLU A 78 4.38 2.09 11.95
C GLU A 78 3.19 2.84 11.34
N GLY A 79 3.47 3.88 10.53
CA GLY A 79 2.45 4.62 9.80
C GLY A 79 1.65 3.75 8.83
N ALA A 80 2.32 2.85 8.10
CA ALA A 80 1.67 1.90 7.20
C ALA A 80 0.74 0.93 7.95
N ILE A 81 1.16 0.43 9.11
CA ILE A 81 0.34 -0.44 9.95
C ILE A 81 -0.89 0.32 10.47
N LEU A 82 -0.69 1.53 11.00
CA LEU A 82 -1.80 2.37 11.48
C LEU A 82 -2.80 2.69 10.37
N LEU A 83 -2.33 3.07 9.19
CA LEU A 83 -3.19 3.34 8.04
C LEU A 83 -3.92 2.07 7.57
N SER A 84 -3.25 0.93 7.54
CA SER A 84 -3.87 -0.35 7.17
C SER A 84 -4.96 -0.79 8.16
N LEU A 85 -4.85 -0.41 9.44
CA LEU A 85 -5.86 -0.65 10.46
C LEU A 85 -7.00 0.37 10.38
N ALA A 86 -6.68 1.66 10.24
CA ALA A 86 -7.66 2.75 10.20
C ALA A 86 -8.51 2.75 8.92
N HIS A 87 -7.93 2.32 7.79
CA HIS A 87 -8.66 2.14 6.53
C HIS A 87 -9.62 0.92 6.58
N GLY A 88 -9.51 0.12 7.64
CA GLY A 88 -10.05 -1.22 7.70
C GLY A 88 -11.50 -1.33 8.09
#